data_AF-A0A1Y5IGN7-F1
#
_entry.id   AF-A0A1Y5IGN7-F1
#
_cell.length_a   1.000
_cell.length_b   1.000
_cell.length_c   1.000
_cell.angle_alpha   90.00
_cell.angle_beta   90.00
_cell.angle_gamma   90.00
#
_symmetry.space_group_name_H-M   'P 1'
#
loop_
_entity.id
_entity.type
_entity.pdbx_description
1 polymer ?
#
loop_
_entity_poly.entity_id
_entity_poly.type
_entity_poly.pdbx_seq_one_letter_code
_entity_poly.pdbx_strand_id
1 'polypeptide(L)'
;MTWILRRKERQRTDVYKLVPNSQPSSLTISAGDTVEFVNNKAFPHNVVFDEDDVPSGVNADKLSHEDYLNAPGEKRKTTFNEKGTYGYYCEPHQGAGMAGKITVN
;
A
#
# COMPACT_ATOMS: atom_id res chain seq x y z
N MET A 1 23.99 5.84 -35.84
CA MET A 1 23.38 6.60 -34.73
C MET A 1 22.15 5.85 -34.24
N THR A 2 22.28 5.07 -33.17
CA THR A 2 21.17 4.27 -32.65
C THR A 2 20.55 5.02 -31.47
N TRP A 3 19.36 5.58 -31.68
CA TRP A 3 18.56 6.18 -30.62
C TRP A 3 17.94 5.05 -29.80
N ILE A 4 18.52 4.73 -28.64
CA ILE A 4 17.86 3.89 -27.65
C ILE A 4 16.77 4.74 -27.01
N LEU A 5 15.53 4.55 -27.46
CA LEU A 5 14.34 5.03 -26.75
C LEU A 5 14.32 4.36 -25.38
N ARG A 6 14.75 5.09 -24.34
CA ARG A 6 14.48 4.69 -22.94
C ARG A 6 12.97 4.62 -22.79
N ARG A 7 12.45 3.43 -22.52
CA ARG A 7 11.06 3.21 -22.13
C ARG A 7 10.81 4.17 -20.96
N LYS A 8 9.94 5.16 -21.15
CA LYS A 8 9.39 5.95 -20.05
C LYS A 8 8.69 4.93 -19.17
N GLU A 9 9.32 4.56 -18.05
CA GLU A 9 8.79 3.59 -17.11
C GLU A 9 7.43 4.12 -16.67
N ARG A 10 6.39 3.50 -17.21
CA ARG A 10 5.00 3.85 -16.92
C ARG A 10 4.85 3.49 -15.44
N GLN A 11 4.68 4.47 -14.56
CA GLN A 11 4.39 4.25 -13.14
C GLN A 11 3.43 3.07 -13.03
N ARG A 12 3.90 1.91 -12.54
CA ARG A 12 3.04 0.75 -12.46
C ARG A 12 2.11 0.99 -11.27
N THR A 13 0.81 0.98 -11.56
CA THR A 13 -0.20 0.99 -10.52
C THR A 13 -0.56 -0.46 -10.25
N ASP A 14 -0.12 -0.99 -9.12
CA ASP A 14 -0.55 -2.30 -8.66
C ASP A 14 -1.80 -2.11 -7.79
N VAL A 15 -2.88 -2.81 -8.13
CA VAL A 15 -4.17 -2.69 -7.45
C VAL A 15 -4.29 -3.78 -6.39
N TYR A 16 -4.44 -3.38 -5.14
CA TYR A 16 -4.61 -4.24 -3.98
C TYR A 16 -6.02 -4.12 -3.43
N LYS A 17 -6.70 -5.24 -3.19
CA LYS A 17 -8.05 -5.24 -2.58
C LYS A 17 -7.91 -5.42 -1.09
N LEU A 18 -8.43 -4.49 -0.30
CA LEU A 18 -8.62 -4.58 1.13
C LEU A 18 -9.81 -5.50 1.40
N VAL A 19 -9.51 -6.73 1.78
CA VAL A 19 -10.48 -7.72 2.21
C VAL A 19 -9.97 -8.30 3.53
N PRO A 20 -10.79 -8.50 4.57
CA PRO A 20 -10.36 -9.28 5.71
C PRO A 20 -9.94 -10.65 5.19
N ASN A 21 -8.68 -11.00 5.42
CA ASN A 21 -8.03 -12.22 4.96
C ASN A 21 -7.66 -12.29 3.45
N SER A 22 -7.68 -11.18 2.68
CA SER A 22 -7.08 -11.21 1.34
C SER A 22 -5.57 -11.16 1.44
N GLN A 23 -4.98 -12.31 1.22
CA GLN A 23 -3.62 -12.43 0.73
C GLN A 23 -3.43 -11.64 -0.58
N PRO A 24 -2.22 -11.14 -0.84
CA PRO A 24 -1.04 -11.45 -0.03
C PRO A 24 -0.86 -10.50 1.16
N SER A 25 -0.50 -11.06 2.31
CA SER A 25 0.08 -10.35 3.45
C SER A 25 1.44 -9.73 3.12
N SER A 26 1.96 -9.95 1.90
CA SER A 26 3.23 -9.44 1.40
C SER A 26 3.14 -9.06 -0.09
N LEU A 27 3.38 -7.80 -0.44
CA LEU A 27 3.45 -7.33 -1.82
C LEU A 27 4.89 -6.88 -2.12
N THR A 28 5.39 -7.14 -3.33
CA THR A 28 6.70 -6.64 -3.77
C THR A 28 6.53 -5.75 -4.99
N ILE A 29 7.01 -4.51 -4.91
CA ILE A 29 6.94 -3.49 -5.96
C ILE A 29 8.32 -2.86 -6.20
N SER A 30 8.44 -1.99 -7.20
CA SER A 30 9.63 -1.17 -7.43
C SER A 30 9.46 0.23 -6.84
N ALA A 31 10.57 0.86 -6.47
CA ALA A 31 10.55 2.28 -6.11
C ALA A 31 9.94 3.14 -7.22
N GLY A 32 8.99 4.01 -6.86
CA GLY A 32 8.19 4.83 -7.76
C GLY A 32 6.82 4.24 -8.13
N ASP A 33 6.53 3.00 -7.73
CA ASP A 33 5.23 2.38 -7.96
C ASP A 33 4.16 2.89 -6.98
N THR A 34 2.90 2.78 -7.40
CA THR A 34 1.74 3.19 -6.60
C THR A 34 0.85 2.00 -6.31
N VAL A 35 0.51 1.82 -5.04
CA VAL A 35 -0.45 0.81 -4.59
C VAL A 35 -1.82 1.47 -4.42
N GLU A 36 -2.84 0.90 -5.06
CA GLU A 36 -4.24 1.27 -4.87
C GLU A 36 -4.90 0.27 -3.92
N PHE A 37 -5.26 0.68 -2.71
CA PHE A 37 -6.02 -0.10 -1.74
C PHE A 37 -7.52 0.05 -2.01
N VAL A 38 -8.22 -1.04 -2.29
CA VAL A 38 -9.64 -1.04 -2.71
C VAL A 38 -10.48 -1.80 -1.69
N ASN A 39 -11.40 -1.10 -1.05
CA ASN A 39 -12.33 -1.67 -0.10
C ASN A 39 -13.30 -2.66 -0.77
N ASN A 40 -13.62 -3.78 -0.11
CA ASN A 40 -14.47 -4.82 -0.72
C ASN A 40 -15.61 -5.30 0.17
N LYS A 41 -15.34 -5.69 1.42
CA LYS A 41 -16.35 -6.19 2.37
C LYS A 41 -15.90 -6.01 3.82
N ALA A 42 -16.84 -6.19 4.75
CA ALA A 42 -16.62 -6.13 6.21
C ALA A 42 -16.03 -4.79 6.67
N PHE A 43 -16.73 -3.73 6.29
CA PHE A 43 -16.41 -2.34 6.61
C PHE A 43 -16.60 -2.04 8.11
N PRO A 44 -15.99 -0.95 8.62
CA PRO A 44 -15.08 -0.03 7.94
C PRO A 44 -13.66 -0.57 7.79
N HIS A 45 -12.91 -0.06 6.81
CA HIS A 45 -11.48 -0.32 6.67
C HIS A 45 -10.69 0.97 6.54
N ASN A 46 -9.44 0.97 7.02
CA ASN A 46 -8.47 1.99 6.69
C ASN A 46 -7.09 1.36 6.45
N VAL A 47 -6.10 2.21 6.16
CA VAL A 47 -4.73 1.78 5.91
C VAL A 47 -3.82 2.67 6.71
N VAL A 48 -3.24 2.13 7.78
CA VAL A 48 -2.27 2.82 8.63
C VAL A 48 -0.94 2.13 8.50
N PHE A 49 0.13 2.90 8.25
CA PHE A 49 1.50 2.40 8.26
C PHE A 49 2.07 2.51 9.67
N ASP A 50 2.76 1.46 10.09
CA ASP A 50 3.42 1.41 11.38
C ASP A 50 4.71 2.26 11.35
N GLU A 51 4.82 3.23 12.26
CA GLU A 51 6.00 4.11 12.33
C GLU A 51 7.30 3.34 12.64
N ASP A 52 7.19 2.18 13.30
CA ASP A 52 8.31 1.31 13.64
C ASP A 52 8.67 0.32 12.51
N ASP A 53 7.80 0.14 11.51
CA ASP A 53 8.00 -0.79 10.38
C ASP A 53 7.96 -0.08 9.00
N VAL A 54 8.56 1.11 8.93
CA VAL A 54 8.85 1.82 7.67
C VAL A 54 10.34 2.15 7.54
N PRO A 55 10.86 2.39 6.31
CA PRO A 55 12.28 2.72 6.14
C PRO A 55 12.63 4.05 6.81
N SER A 56 13.86 4.14 7.34
CA SER A 56 14.34 5.37 7.98
C SER A 56 14.18 6.60 7.07
N GLY A 57 13.62 7.68 7.62
CA GLY A 57 13.36 8.93 6.89
C GLY A 57 12.03 8.98 6.16
N VAL A 58 11.29 7.87 6.10
CA VAL A 58 9.89 7.85 5.67
C VAL A 58 9.02 8.35 6.82
N ASN A 59 8.02 9.18 6.50
CA ASN A 59 6.99 9.59 7.45
C ASN A 59 5.76 8.69 7.23
N ALA A 60 5.46 7.82 8.20
CA ALA A 60 4.35 6.86 8.13
C ALA A 60 2.99 7.57 8.03
N ASP A 61 2.74 8.61 8.83
CA ASP A 61 1.48 9.39 8.81
C ASP A 61 1.14 9.91 7.42
N LYS A 62 2.14 10.34 6.64
CA LYS A 62 1.94 10.81 5.26
C LYS A 62 1.57 9.72 4.28
N LEU A 63 1.90 8.46 4.57
CA LEU A 63 1.53 7.30 3.76
C LEU A 63 0.18 6.71 4.18
N SER A 64 -0.19 6.92 5.45
CA SER A 64 -1.41 6.45 6.07
C SER A 64 -2.66 7.18 5.55
N HIS A 65 -3.78 6.48 5.59
CA HIS A 65 -5.11 6.97 5.27
C HIS A 65 -6.03 6.57 6.42
N GLU A 66 -6.07 7.38 7.48
CA GLU A 66 -6.81 7.10 8.71
C GLU A 66 -8.33 7.10 8.50
N ASP A 67 -8.82 7.95 7.59
CA ASP A 67 -10.22 8.01 7.20
C ASP A 67 -10.78 6.64 6.78
N TYR A 68 -11.90 6.26 7.38
CA TYR A 68 -12.57 5.00 7.07
C TYR A 68 -13.16 4.95 5.65
N LEU A 69 -12.90 3.82 5.02
CA LEU A 69 -13.59 3.32 3.84
C LEU A 69 -14.78 2.48 4.30
N ASN A 70 -15.98 2.95 3.98
CA ASN A 70 -17.25 2.44 4.50
C ASN A 70 -18.08 1.68 3.45
N ALA A 71 -17.71 1.76 2.17
CA ALA A 71 -18.46 1.13 1.09
C ALA A 71 -17.56 0.28 0.16
N PRO A 72 -18.15 -0.73 -0.52
CA PRO A 72 -17.43 -1.50 -1.52
C PRO A 72 -16.94 -0.60 -2.66
N GLY A 73 -15.71 -0.83 -3.11
CA GLY A 73 -15.12 -0.12 -4.24
C GLY A 73 -14.48 1.22 -3.90
N GLU A 74 -14.61 1.74 -2.68
CA GLU A 74 -13.86 2.92 -2.22
C GLU A 74 -12.37 2.62 -2.16
N LYS A 75 -11.54 3.66 -2.36
CA LYS A 75 -10.12 3.47 -2.64
C LYS A 75 -9.22 4.48 -1.98
N ARG A 76 -8.01 4.04 -1.64
CA ARG A 76 -6.87 4.89 -1.25
C ARG A 76 -5.65 4.54 -2.08
N LYS A 77 -4.78 5.53 -2.33
CA LYS A 77 -3.58 5.34 -3.14
C LYS A 77 -2.36 5.84 -2.37
N THR A 78 -1.29 5.07 -2.43
CA THR A 78 -0.01 5.43 -1.83
C THR A 78 1.11 5.12 -2.81
N THR A 79 1.96 6.11 -3.09
CA THR A 79 3.15 5.95 -3.93
C THR A 79 4.37 5.76 -3.05
N PHE A 80 5.19 4.76 -3.37
CA PHE A 80 6.35 4.38 -2.57
C PHE A 80 7.63 4.72 -3.32
N ASN A 81 8.36 5.73 -2.85
CA ASN A 81 9.59 6.19 -3.51
C ASN A 81 10.86 5.63 -2.86
N GLU A 82 10.82 5.34 -1.56
CA GLU A 82 11.98 4.82 -0.84
C GLU A 82 11.97 3.29 -0.87
N LYS A 83 13.17 2.70 -0.93
CA LYS A 83 13.31 1.25 -0.87
C LYS A 83 13.21 0.77 0.56
N GLY A 84 12.69 -0.43 0.73
CA GLY A 84 12.62 -1.09 2.03
C GLY A 84 11.27 -1.76 2.27
N THR A 85 11.01 -2.04 3.53
CA THR A 85 9.77 -2.67 3.99
C THR A 85 8.84 -1.62 4.56
N TYR A 86 7.54 -1.77 4.27
CA TYR A 86 6.46 -0.98 4.84
C TYR A 86 5.41 -1.92 5.43
N GLY A 87 5.33 -1.96 6.76
CA GLY A 87 4.25 -2.61 7.49
C GLY A 87 3.01 -1.71 7.50
N TYR A 88 1.84 -2.31 7.25
CA TYR A 88 0.57 -1.61 7.37
C TYR A 88 -0.49 -2.49 8.02
N TYR A 89 -1.49 -1.85 8.61
CA TYR A 89 -2.61 -2.51 9.25
C TYR A 89 -3.90 -1.71 9.09
N CYS A 90 -5.02 -2.36 9.41
CA CYS A 90 -6.33 -1.74 9.49
C CYS A 90 -6.70 -1.61 10.97
N GLU A 91 -6.85 -0.40 11.48
CA GLU A 91 -7.11 -0.12 12.89
C GLU A 91 -8.31 -0.90 13.47
N PRO A 92 -9.52 -0.86 12.87
CA PRO A 92 -10.68 -1.55 13.43
C PRO A 92 -10.54 -3.09 13.41
N HIS A 93 -9.61 -3.62 12.62
CA HIS A 93 -9.44 -5.07 12.39
C HIS A 93 -8.04 -5.59 12.76
N GLN A 94 -7.23 -4.80 13.46
CA GLN A 94 -5.90 -5.21 13.89
C GLN A 94 -5.94 -6.46 14.77
N GLY A 95 -6.87 -6.50 15.74
CA GLY A 95 -7.08 -7.66 16.61
C GLY A 95 -7.53 -8.93 15.88
N ALA A 96 -8.06 -8.79 14.65
CA ALA A 96 -8.41 -9.90 13.78
C ALA A 96 -7.27 -10.28 12.79
N GLY A 97 -6.10 -9.64 12.90
CA GLY A 97 -4.93 -9.92 12.08
C GLY A 97 -4.95 -9.26 10.69
N MET A 98 -5.74 -8.19 10.49
CA MET A 98 -5.72 -7.45 9.23
C MET A 98 -4.50 -6.54 9.15
N ALA A 99 -3.38 -7.15 8.80
CA ALA A 99 -2.09 -6.50 8.56
C ALA A 99 -1.42 -7.06 7.31
N GLY A 100 -0.51 -6.28 6.73
CA GLY A 100 0.26 -6.66 5.56
C GLY A 100 1.59 -5.93 5.49
N LYS A 101 2.40 -6.35 4.52
CA LYS A 101 3.75 -5.87 4.31
C LYS A 101 3.96 -5.54 2.83
N ILE A 102 4.62 -4.43 2.53
CA ILE A 102 5.02 -4.05 1.17
C ILE A 102 6.53 -3.95 1.14
N THR A 103 7.17 -4.70 0.26
CA THR A 103 8.61 -4.63 -0.01
C THR A 103 8.84 -3.84 -1.29
N VAL A 104 9.63 -2.77 -1.21
CA VAL A 104 9.97 -1.90 -2.32
C VAL A 104 11.44 -2.12 -2.69
N ASN A 105 11.67 -2.62 -3.90
CA ASN A 105 12.98 -2.99 -4.43
C ASN A 105 13.65 -1.90 -5.27
#